data_AF-A0A7S1WEI8-F1
#
_entry.id   AF-A0A7S1WEI8-F1
#
_cell.length_a   1.000
_cell.length_b   1.000
_cell.length_c   1.000
_cell.angle_alpha   90.00
_cell.angle_beta   90.00
_cell.angle_gamma   90.00
#
_symmetry.space_group_name_H-M   'P 1'
#
loop_
_entity.id
_entity.type
_entity.pdbx_description
1 polymer ?
#
loop_
_entity_poly.entity_id
_entity_poly.type
_entity_poly.pdbx_seq_one_letter_code
_entity_poly.pdbx_strand_id
1 'polypeptide(L)'
;RAERVLVTGCSAGGLAAYLHADYVHGVLKAAGAPLRRFKAAPISGFFLRHASLEGVPVYAEQMRNAFQMSNATGGLSARCVAAQGEEDRWQCSFAARAYAHVEAPIFALNSALDSWQTKCIFAARLEPGFPEQNGTGNGRCAAVPGWSRCSEDPEACNATQMGVMNQYIEDFKRDMLTAGETWRRDGNGAFIDSCHMHCEAQVDHAWSTIAIGGVTMQQALSSWWKSDSAAASEHAHTDCSYRTAATPHECNPTCSAKSGSVYFV
;
A
#
# COMPACT_ATOMS: atom_id res chain seq x y z
N ARG A 1 29.27 3.05 11.66
CA ARG A 1 28.75 2.74 10.30
C ARG A 1 27.57 1.78 10.46
N ALA A 2 26.51 1.91 9.68
CA ALA A 2 25.33 1.04 9.82
C ALA A 2 25.62 -0.37 9.25
N GLU A 3 25.34 -1.41 10.03
CA GLU A 3 25.43 -2.82 9.59
C GLU A 3 24.06 -3.41 9.25
N ARG A 4 23.00 -2.79 9.77
CA ARG A 4 21.62 -3.25 9.65
C ARG A 4 20.76 -2.07 9.28
N VAL A 5 20.09 -2.15 8.14
CA VAL A 5 19.29 -1.06 7.58
C VAL A 5 17.92 -1.61 7.17
N LEU A 6 16.88 -0.94 7.66
CA LEU A 6 15.51 -1.15 7.23
C LEU A 6 15.03 0.13 6.55
N VAL A 7 14.71 0.05 5.26
CA VAL A 7 14.10 1.18 4.52
C VAL A 7 12.59 1.11 4.70
N THR A 8 11.99 2.16 5.23
CA THR A 8 10.55 2.21 5.49
C THR A 8 10.02 3.63 5.31
N GLY A 9 8.71 3.75 5.21
CA GLY A 9 7.97 4.99 5.10
C GLY A 9 6.48 4.65 4.97
N CYS A 10 5.61 5.61 5.28
CA CYS A 10 4.18 5.46 5.06
C CYS A 10 3.71 6.18 3.79
N SER A 11 2.68 5.66 3.13
CA SER A 11 1.93 6.36 2.07
C SER A 11 2.83 6.60 0.87
N ALA A 12 2.98 7.85 0.42
CA ALA A 12 3.99 8.21 -0.58
C ALA A 12 5.41 7.77 -0.18
N GLY A 13 5.76 7.77 1.12
CA GLY A 13 7.01 7.23 1.62
C GLY A 13 7.10 5.70 1.58
N GLY A 14 5.96 5.01 1.73
CA GLY A 14 5.87 3.56 1.55
C GLY A 14 6.03 3.18 0.08
N LEU A 15 5.38 3.92 -0.81
CA LEU A 15 5.59 3.80 -2.25
C LEU A 15 7.07 4.05 -2.59
N ALA A 16 7.68 5.12 -2.08
CA ALA A 16 9.09 5.41 -2.27
C ALA A 16 10.00 4.27 -1.78
N ALA A 17 9.66 3.59 -0.69
CA ALA A 17 10.41 2.43 -0.22
C ALA A 17 10.36 1.26 -1.24
N TYR A 18 9.22 1.01 -1.91
CA TYR A 18 9.18 0.07 -3.04
C TYR A 18 10.05 0.54 -4.21
N LEU A 19 10.00 1.83 -4.56
CA LEU A 19 10.68 2.36 -5.75
C LEU A 19 12.21 2.45 -5.60
N HIS A 20 12.70 2.67 -4.37
CA HIS A 20 14.08 3.10 -4.14
C HIS A 20 14.90 2.18 -3.22
N ALA A 21 14.36 1.07 -2.71
CA ALA A 21 15.10 0.17 -1.81
C ALA A 21 16.47 -0.25 -2.39
N ASP A 22 16.51 -0.70 -3.64
CA ASP A 22 17.75 -1.13 -4.31
C ASP A 22 18.73 0.02 -4.53
N TYR A 23 18.22 1.23 -4.82
CA TYR A 23 19.06 2.42 -4.96
C TYR A 23 19.75 2.77 -3.63
N VAL A 24 18.99 2.81 -2.53
CA VAL A 24 19.54 3.07 -1.19
C VAL A 24 20.57 2.00 -0.81
N HIS A 25 20.29 0.73 -1.14
CA HIS A 25 21.23 -0.36 -0.91
C HIS A 25 22.55 -0.12 -1.67
N GLY A 26 22.48 0.26 -2.95
CA GLY A 26 23.63 0.56 -3.79
C GLY A 26 24.47 1.72 -3.26
N VAL A 27 23.82 2.82 -2.85
CA VAL A 27 24.50 4.00 -2.27
C VAL A 27 25.25 3.63 -1.00
N LEU A 28 24.65 2.85 -0.10
CA LEU A 28 25.29 2.43 1.15
C LEU A 28 26.49 1.50 0.89
N LYS A 29 26.39 0.56 -0.07
CA LYS A 29 27.52 -0.28 -0.48
C LYS A 29 28.65 0.56 -1.05
N ALA A 30 28.34 1.51 -1.95
CA ALA A 30 29.33 2.39 -2.56
C ALA A 30 30.05 3.27 -1.52
N ALA A 31 29.35 3.67 -0.46
CA ALA A 31 29.93 4.40 0.68
C ALA A 31 30.75 3.52 1.65
N GLY A 32 30.91 2.22 1.38
CA GLY A 32 31.68 1.29 2.22
C GLY A 32 31.00 0.95 3.55
N ALA A 33 29.66 0.93 3.58
CA ALA A 33 28.91 0.45 4.73
C ALA A 33 29.07 -1.09 4.88
N PRO A 34 29.41 -1.61 6.07
CA PRO A 34 29.55 -3.04 6.33
C PRO A 34 28.17 -3.70 6.51
N LEU A 35 27.31 -3.61 5.50
CA LEU A 35 25.95 -4.11 5.55
C LEU A 35 25.93 -5.63 5.75
N ARG A 36 25.33 -6.07 6.86
CA ARG A 36 25.02 -7.46 7.18
C ARG A 36 23.55 -7.80 6.92
N ARG A 37 22.67 -6.80 7.00
CA ARG A 37 21.24 -6.95 6.73
C ARG A 37 20.68 -5.66 6.13
N PHE A 38 20.11 -5.77 4.94
CA PHE A 38 19.38 -4.70 4.26
C PHE A 38 18.04 -5.27 3.81
N LYS A 39 16.95 -4.72 4.31
CA LYS A 39 15.58 -5.06 3.88
C LYS A 39 14.72 -3.80 3.81
N ALA A 40 13.53 -3.89 3.25
CA ALA A 40 12.56 -2.79 3.23
C ALA A 40 11.20 -3.22 3.78
N ALA A 41 10.52 -2.31 4.47
CA ALA A 41 9.19 -2.52 5.04
C ALA A 41 8.28 -1.33 4.69
N PRO A 42 7.75 -1.27 3.45
CA PRO A 42 6.83 -0.21 3.05
C PRO A 42 5.51 -0.32 3.82
N ILE A 43 4.99 0.83 4.28
CA ILE A 43 3.73 0.93 5.04
C ILE A 43 2.71 1.68 4.18
N SER A 44 1.53 1.10 3.98
CA SER A 44 0.40 1.71 3.25
C SER A 44 0.80 2.32 1.89
N GLY A 45 1.80 1.71 1.23
CA GLY A 45 2.47 2.24 0.04
C GLY A 45 2.09 1.54 -1.26
N PHE A 46 1.30 0.46 -1.16
CA PHE A 46 0.79 -0.26 -2.31
C PHE A 46 -0.54 0.36 -2.75
N PHE A 47 -0.48 1.37 -3.62
CA PHE A 47 -1.67 2.00 -4.21
C PHE A 47 -2.14 1.22 -5.44
N LEU A 48 -3.41 0.83 -5.48
CA LEU A 48 -3.95 0.10 -6.62
C LEU A 48 -4.09 0.96 -7.87
N ARG A 49 -3.75 0.39 -9.01
CA ARG A 49 -4.07 0.94 -10.33
C ARG A 49 -5.46 0.47 -10.77
N HIS A 50 -6.46 0.79 -9.95
CA HIS A 50 -7.84 0.36 -10.10
C HIS A 50 -8.72 1.50 -10.64
N ALA A 51 -9.82 1.15 -11.31
CA ALA A 51 -10.82 2.12 -11.73
C ALA A 51 -11.67 2.59 -10.53
N SER A 52 -12.23 3.80 -10.58
CA SER A 52 -13.22 4.21 -9.59
C SER A 52 -14.52 3.40 -9.76
N LEU A 53 -15.45 3.57 -8.84
CA LEU A 53 -16.81 3.03 -8.90
C LEU A 53 -17.60 3.43 -10.16
N GLU A 54 -17.14 4.46 -10.89
CA GLU A 54 -17.71 4.89 -12.17
C GLU A 54 -16.93 4.36 -13.38
N GLY A 55 -15.96 3.46 -13.17
CA GLY A 55 -15.14 2.89 -14.23
C GLY A 55 -14.01 3.80 -14.72
N VAL A 56 -13.72 4.91 -14.04
CA VAL A 56 -12.70 5.88 -14.45
C VAL A 56 -11.39 5.63 -13.70
N PRO A 57 -10.24 5.47 -14.37
CA PRO A 57 -8.96 5.21 -13.70
C PRO A 57 -8.32 6.49 -13.11
N VAL A 58 -9.03 7.14 -12.18
CA VAL A 58 -8.72 8.47 -11.63
C VAL A 58 -7.26 8.59 -11.17
N TYR A 59 -6.83 7.71 -10.26
CA TYR A 59 -5.48 7.76 -9.71
C TYR A 59 -4.39 7.41 -10.73
N ALA A 60 -4.71 6.55 -11.70
CA ALA A 60 -3.78 6.22 -12.77
C ALA A 60 -3.52 7.43 -13.69
N GLU A 61 -4.56 8.17 -14.04
CA GLU A 61 -4.43 9.41 -14.83
C GLU A 61 -3.68 10.50 -14.04
N GLN A 62 -3.95 10.63 -12.74
CA GLN A 62 -3.18 11.52 -11.86
C GLN A 62 -1.69 11.18 -11.83
N MET A 63 -1.36 9.89 -11.66
CA MET A 63 0.02 9.43 -11.60
C MET A 63 0.73 9.53 -12.97
N ARG A 64 0.03 9.26 -14.08
CA ARG A 64 0.56 9.46 -15.43
C ARG A 64 0.89 10.94 -15.66
N ASN A 65 -0.03 11.84 -15.35
CA ASN A 65 0.20 13.27 -15.48
C ASN A 65 1.36 13.74 -14.59
N ALA A 66 1.41 13.30 -13.33
CA ALA A 66 2.51 13.63 -12.43
C ALA A 66 3.87 13.15 -12.96
N PHE A 67 3.93 11.93 -13.51
CA PHE A 67 5.13 11.39 -14.15
C PHE A 67 5.59 12.24 -15.34
N GLN A 68 4.66 12.66 -16.21
CA GLN A 68 4.94 13.47 -17.38
C GLN A 68 5.41 14.88 -17.00
N MET A 69 4.69 15.56 -16.10
CA MET A 69 5.01 16.92 -15.66
C MET A 69 6.39 17.02 -15.00
N SER A 70 6.83 15.98 -14.29
CA SER A 70 8.10 15.98 -13.56
C SER A 70 9.25 15.32 -14.33
N ASN A 71 9.01 14.80 -15.54
CA ASN A 71 9.97 13.98 -16.28
C ASN A 71 10.60 12.89 -15.39
N ALA A 72 9.76 12.14 -14.68
CA ALA A 72 10.17 11.33 -13.53
C ALA A 72 10.97 10.06 -13.88
N THR A 73 11.24 9.78 -15.16
CA THR A 73 11.91 8.56 -15.60
C THR A 73 13.20 8.28 -14.83
N GLY A 74 14.02 9.31 -14.57
CA GLY A 74 15.28 9.18 -13.84
C GLY A 74 15.14 8.88 -12.35
N GLY A 75 13.96 9.08 -11.77
CA GLY A 75 13.65 8.73 -10.39
C GLY A 75 13.13 7.30 -10.21
N LEU A 76 12.78 6.59 -11.28
CA LEU A 76 12.22 5.24 -11.17
C LEU A 76 13.30 4.15 -11.27
N SER A 77 12.93 2.93 -10.88
CA SER A 77 13.80 1.76 -11.06
C SER A 77 14.17 1.59 -12.53
N ALA A 78 15.46 1.68 -12.84
CA ALA A 78 15.97 1.50 -14.20
C ALA A 78 15.59 0.13 -14.80
N ARG A 79 15.54 -0.92 -13.95
CA ARG A 79 15.09 -2.27 -14.37
C ARG A 79 13.63 -2.30 -14.75
N CYS A 80 12.78 -1.63 -13.97
CA CYS A 80 11.36 -1.51 -14.30
C CYS A 80 11.17 -0.76 -15.61
N VAL A 81 11.80 0.42 -15.73
CA VAL A 81 11.70 1.28 -16.92
C VAL A 81 12.18 0.55 -18.18
N ALA A 82 13.29 -0.20 -18.09
CA ALA A 82 13.82 -0.99 -19.22
C ALA A 82 12.92 -2.17 -19.62
N ALA A 83 12.06 -2.65 -18.72
CA ALA A 83 11.10 -3.71 -19.01
C ALA A 83 9.77 -3.20 -19.61
N GLN A 84 9.57 -1.88 -19.70
CA GLN A 84 8.35 -1.28 -20.26
C GLN A 84 8.60 -0.66 -21.64
N GLY A 85 7.55 -0.64 -22.47
CA GLY A 85 7.49 0.25 -23.63
C GLY A 85 7.49 1.72 -23.19
N GLU A 86 7.89 2.63 -24.07
CA GLU A 86 8.06 4.05 -23.75
C GLU A 86 6.80 4.69 -23.14
N GLU A 87 5.64 4.43 -23.73
CA GLU A 87 4.32 4.91 -23.27
C GLU A 87 3.89 4.34 -21.90
N ASP A 88 4.49 3.24 -21.47
CA ASP A 88 4.12 2.53 -20.24
C ASP A 88 5.10 2.76 -19.09
N ARG A 89 6.18 3.53 -19.29
CA ARG A 89 7.20 3.79 -18.26
C ARG A 89 6.63 4.44 -17.00
N TRP A 90 5.60 5.27 -17.13
CA TRP A 90 4.92 5.89 -15.98
C TRP A 90 4.31 4.87 -15.01
N GLN A 91 3.99 3.66 -15.49
CA GLN A 91 3.46 2.60 -14.64
C GLN A 91 4.49 2.14 -13.59
N CYS A 92 5.79 2.34 -13.84
CA CYS A 92 6.84 2.08 -12.85
C CYS A 92 6.78 3.00 -11.63
N SER A 93 5.92 4.03 -11.63
CA SER A 93 5.59 4.83 -10.44
C SER A 93 4.63 4.11 -9.50
N PHE A 94 4.10 2.93 -9.86
CA PHE A 94 3.24 2.12 -9.00
C PHE A 94 4.02 0.97 -8.36
N ALA A 95 3.73 0.72 -7.08
CA ALA A 95 4.34 -0.39 -6.33
C ALA A 95 4.15 -1.73 -7.04
N ALA A 96 2.95 -2.03 -7.53
CA ALA A 96 2.65 -3.28 -8.25
C ALA A 96 3.60 -3.54 -9.43
N ARG A 97 3.99 -2.50 -10.17
CA ARG A 97 4.89 -2.63 -11.31
C ARG A 97 6.36 -2.61 -10.88
N ALA A 98 6.74 -1.69 -10.01
CA ALA A 98 8.11 -1.56 -9.55
C ALA A 98 8.58 -2.78 -8.74
N TYR A 99 7.72 -3.30 -7.87
CA TYR A 99 8.03 -4.41 -6.95
C TYR A 99 8.48 -5.66 -7.71
N ALA A 100 7.92 -5.93 -8.89
CA ALA A 100 8.36 -7.04 -9.74
C ALA A 100 9.86 -7.01 -10.09
N HIS A 101 10.50 -5.84 -10.02
CA HIS A 101 11.90 -5.62 -10.37
C HIS A 101 12.82 -5.32 -9.18
N VAL A 102 12.30 -5.35 -7.95
CA VAL A 102 13.09 -5.12 -6.73
C VAL A 102 13.85 -6.39 -6.33
N GLU A 103 15.11 -6.22 -5.92
CA GLU A 103 15.95 -7.30 -5.38
C GLU A 103 15.99 -7.32 -3.85
N ALA A 104 15.94 -6.16 -3.20
CA ALA A 104 15.91 -6.09 -1.74
C ALA A 104 14.70 -6.84 -1.18
N PRO A 105 14.86 -7.64 -0.12
CA PRO A 105 13.73 -8.30 0.53
C PRO A 105 12.73 -7.27 1.08
N ILE A 106 11.44 -7.48 0.82
CA ILE A 106 10.35 -6.59 1.21
C ILE A 106 9.38 -7.30 2.16
N PHE A 107 9.02 -6.59 3.23
CA PHE A 107 7.87 -6.92 4.08
C PHE A 107 6.80 -5.84 3.99
N ALA A 108 5.74 -6.10 3.25
CA ALA A 108 4.69 -5.12 3.06
C ALA A 108 3.74 -5.05 4.25
N LEU A 109 3.47 -3.85 4.76
CA LEU A 109 2.44 -3.59 5.76
C LEU A 109 1.37 -2.73 5.10
N ASN A 110 0.16 -3.24 4.94
CA ASN A 110 -0.85 -2.53 4.18
C ASN A 110 -2.25 -3.03 4.53
N SER A 111 -3.16 -2.13 4.91
CA SER A 111 -4.59 -2.41 4.84
C SER A 111 -5.02 -2.75 3.40
N ALA A 112 -5.79 -3.82 3.24
CA ALA A 112 -6.42 -4.19 1.98
C ALA A 112 -7.63 -3.30 1.64
N LEU A 113 -8.20 -2.62 2.64
CA LEU A 113 -9.21 -1.58 2.47
C LEU A 113 -8.66 -0.27 3.03
N ASP A 114 -7.53 0.17 2.47
CA ASP A 114 -6.84 1.37 2.91
C ASP A 114 -7.74 2.61 2.80
N SER A 115 -7.89 3.33 3.91
CA SER A 115 -8.86 4.42 4.01
C SER A 115 -8.60 5.58 3.05
N TRP A 116 -7.35 5.84 2.68
CA TRP A 116 -7.03 6.85 1.67
C TRP A 116 -7.43 6.35 0.28
N GLN A 117 -7.10 5.10 -0.04
CA GLN A 117 -7.41 4.49 -1.34
C GLN A 117 -8.92 4.37 -1.59
N THR A 118 -9.68 3.95 -0.57
CA THR A 118 -11.14 3.85 -0.62
C THR A 118 -11.77 5.17 -1.07
N LYS A 119 -11.27 6.30 -0.56
CA LYS A 119 -11.78 7.64 -0.90
C LYS A 119 -11.18 8.21 -2.19
N CYS A 120 -9.87 8.10 -2.36
CA CYS A 120 -9.10 8.85 -3.36
C CYS A 120 -8.74 8.04 -4.62
N ILE A 121 -9.04 6.73 -4.64
CA ILE A 121 -8.96 5.88 -5.82
C ILE A 121 -10.36 5.35 -6.15
N PHE A 122 -10.98 4.62 -5.21
CA PHE A 122 -12.18 3.86 -5.49
C PHE A 122 -13.44 4.73 -5.58
N ALA A 123 -13.65 5.63 -4.61
CA ALA A 123 -14.76 6.59 -4.60
C ALA A 123 -14.37 7.98 -5.12
N ALA A 124 -13.34 8.07 -5.95
CA ALA A 124 -12.84 9.34 -6.46
C ALA A 124 -13.41 9.72 -7.83
N ARG A 125 -13.37 11.03 -8.12
CA ARG A 125 -13.56 11.60 -9.45
C ARG A 125 -12.38 12.50 -9.80
N LEU A 126 -12.08 12.64 -11.08
CA LEU A 126 -11.13 13.67 -11.53
C LEU A 126 -11.69 15.08 -11.25
N GLU A 127 -10.77 16.04 -11.16
CA GLU A 127 -11.14 17.45 -11.16
C GLU A 127 -11.71 17.82 -12.53
N PRO A 128 -12.78 18.64 -12.63
CA PRO A 128 -13.28 19.10 -13.91
C PRO A 128 -12.19 19.80 -14.71
N GLY A 129 -11.99 19.36 -15.96
CA GLY A 129 -10.96 19.89 -16.85
C GLY A 129 -9.58 19.26 -16.68
N PHE A 130 -9.40 18.23 -15.85
CA PHE A 130 -8.11 17.55 -15.71
C PHE A 130 -7.56 17.01 -17.05
N PRO A 131 -6.27 17.23 -17.38
CA PRO A 131 -5.19 17.84 -16.58
C PRO A 131 -5.02 19.37 -16.73
N GLU A 132 -5.92 20.05 -17.44
CA GLU A 132 -5.89 21.49 -17.77
C GLU A 132 -6.86 22.32 -16.89
N GLN A 133 -7.09 21.91 -15.65
CA GLN A 133 -7.99 22.59 -14.72
C GLN A 133 -7.44 23.95 -14.25
N ASN A 134 -8.34 24.90 -13.96
CA ASN A 134 -8.01 26.18 -13.32
C ASN A 134 -7.80 25.98 -11.81
N GLY A 135 -6.75 25.27 -11.41
CA GLY A 135 -6.42 25.03 -10.01
C GLY A 135 -5.35 23.94 -9.81
N THR A 136 -4.99 23.71 -8.55
CA THR A 136 -4.00 22.68 -8.17
C THR A 136 -4.62 21.34 -7.81
N GLY A 137 -5.96 21.25 -7.76
CA GLY A 137 -6.68 20.00 -7.53
C GLY A 137 -6.50 19.06 -8.72
N ASN A 138 -6.23 17.78 -8.44
CA ASN A 138 -6.09 16.74 -9.46
C ASN A 138 -7.19 15.66 -9.37
N GLY A 139 -7.96 15.67 -8.30
CA GLY A 139 -9.15 14.84 -8.11
C GLY A 139 -9.83 15.12 -6.80
N ARG A 140 -11.05 14.60 -6.69
CA ARG A 140 -11.95 14.78 -5.56
C ARG A 140 -12.22 13.42 -4.96
N CYS A 141 -11.72 13.21 -3.75
CA CYS A 141 -11.94 11.98 -3.01
C CYS A 141 -13.39 11.91 -2.51
N ALA A 142 -13.93 10.70 -2.33
CA ALA A 142 -15.30 10.45 -1.84
C ALA A 142 -16.38 11.19 -2.66
N ALA A 143 -16.11 11.48 -3.94
CA ALA A 143 -16.95 12.32 -4.80
C ALA A 143 -17.96 11.54 -5.65
N VAL A 144 -17.92 10.20 -5.61
CA VAL A 144 -18.91 9.35 -6.27
C VAL A 144 -20.25 9.41 -5.52
N PRO A 145 -21.37 9.79 -6.17
CA PRO A 145 -22.68 9.90 -5.53
C PRO A 145 -23.14 8.58 -4.91
N GLY A 146 -23.69 8.65 -3.70
CA GLY A 146 -24.12 7.47 -2.94
C GLY A 146 -23.00 6.76 -2.18
N TRP A 147 -21.73 7.10 -2.40
CA TRP A 147 -20.59 6.41 -1.80
C TRP A 147 -19.81 7.22 -0.78
N SER A 148 -19.97 8.55 -0.72
CA SER A 148 -19.20 9.43 0.17
C SER A 148 -19.08 8.90 1.60
N ARG A 149 -20.20 8.64 2.30
CA ARG A 149 -20.19 8.11 3.68
C ARG A 149 -19.59 6.72 3.78
N CYS A 150 -19.98 5.80 2.90
CA CYS A 150 -19.49 4.42 2.88
C CYS A 150 -17.97 4.34 2.62
N SER A 151 -17.44 5.24 1.79
CA SER A 151 -15.99 5.30 1.50
C SER A 151 -15.17 5.93 2.63
N GLU A 152 -15.82 6.72 3.50
CA GLU A 152 -15.19 7.31 4.68
C GLU A 152 -15.25 6.38 5.89
N ASP A 153 -16.37 5.69 6.04
CA ASP A 153 -16.66 4.76 7.13
C ASP A 153 -17.36 3.52 6.54
N PRO A 154 -16.69 2.36 6.50
CA PRO A 154 -17.28 1.11 6.04
C PRO A 154 -18.54 0.72 6.81
N GLU A 155 -18.69 1.13 8.07
CA GLU A 155 -19.89 0.88 8.87
C GLU A 155 -21.13 1.63 8.36
N ALA A 156 -20.93 2.67 7.54
CA ALA A 156 -22.01 3.41 6.88
C ALA A 156 -22.45 2.80 5.53
N CYS A 157 -21.81 1.73 5.08
CA CYS A 157 -22.18 1.04 3.85
C CYS A 157 -23.46 0.20 4.05
N ASN A 158 -24.25 0.05 2.99
CA ASN A 158 -25.27 -1.00 2.95
C ASN A 158 -24.67 -2.34 2.47
N ALA A 159 -25.44 -3.42 2.56
CA ALA A 159 -24.98 -4.77 2.20
C ALA A 159 -24.45 -4.89 0.76
N THR A 160 -25.07 -4.21 -0.20
CA THR A 160 -24.61 -4.19 -1.59
C THR A 160 -23.28 -3.46 -1.73
N GLN A 161 -23.15 -2.29 -1.09
CA GLN A 161 -21.91 -1.53 -1.09
C GLN A 161 -20.76 -2.31 -0.43
N MET A 162 -21.05 -3.01 0.67
CA MET A 162 -20.06 -3.82 1.35
C MET A 162 -19.61 -5.02 0.51
N GLY A 163 -20.51 -5.62 -0.28
CA GLY A 163 -20.13 -6.65 -1.25
C GLY A 163 -19.12 -6.13 -2.29
N VAL A 164 -19.29 -4.89 -2.74
CA VAL A 164 -18.37 -4.22 -3.67
C VAL A 164 -17.05 -3.82 -2.98
N MET A 165 -17.07 -3.38 -1.72
CA MET A 165 -15.84 -3.14 -0.94
C MET A 165 -15.03 -4.43 -0.76
N ASN A 166 -15.69 -5.56 -0.51
CA ASN A 166 -15.02 -6.86 -0.45
C ASN A 166 -14.38 -7.24 -1.78
N GLN A 167 -15.01 -6.92 -2.92
CA GLN A 167 -14.36 -7.13 -4.21
C GLN A 167 -13.08 -6.29 -4.34
N TYR A 168 -13.10 -5.03 -3.90
CA TYR A 168 -11.91 -4.17 -3.89
C TYR A 168 -10.78 -4.73 -3.00
N ILE A 169 -11.11 -5.31 -1.84
CA ILE A 169 -10.16 -6.03 -0.97
C ILE A 169 -9.53 -7.23 -1.70
N GLU A 170 -10.34 -8.01 -2.40
CA GLU A 170 -9.84 -9.18 -3.14
C GLU A 170 -9.01 -8.77 -4.36
N ASP A 171 -9.35 -7.65 -5.00
CA ASP A 171 -8.53 -7.04 -6.03
C ASP A 171 -7.17 -6.57 -5.47
N PHE A 172 -7.17 -5.98 -4.26
CA PHE A 172 -5.94 -5.62 -3.56
C PHE A 172 -5.05 -6.84 -3.29
N LYS A 173 -5.62 -7.87 -2.67
CA LYS A 173 -4.89 -9.10 -2.34
C LYS A 173 -4.36 -9.77 -3.61
N ARG A 174 -5.17 -9.82 -4.67
CA ARG A 174 -4.72 -10.35 -5.96
C ARG A 174 -3.55 -9.53 -6.49
N ASP A 175 -3.68 -8.22 -6.65
CA ASP A 175 -2.60 -7.42 -7.22
C ASP A 175 -1.34 -7.49 -6.35
N MET A 176 -1.43 -7.46 -5.03
CA MET A 176 -0.27 -7.54 -4.15
C MET A 176 0.40 -8.92 -4.14
N LEU A 177 -0.40 -9.99 -4.01
CA LEU A 177 0.10 -11.36 -3.84
C LEU A 177 0.32 -12.09 -5.18
N THR A 178 -0.14 -11.51 -6.28
CA THR A 178 0.06 -12.02 -7.65
C THR A 178 0.86 -11.09 -8.56
N ALA A 179 1.29 -9.89 -8.10
CA ALA A 179 2.16 -8.94 -8.83
C ALA A 179 3.53 -9.49 -9.30
N GLY A 180 3.76 -10.79 -9.19
CA GLY A 180 4.83 -11.48 -9.89
C GLY A 180 5.41 -12.61 -9.05
N GLU A 181 6.29 -13.39 -9.67
CA GLU A 181 7.18 -14.32 -8.96
C GLU A 181 7.93 -13.65 -7.82
N THR A 182 8.15 -12.33 -7.89
CA THR A 182 8.89 -11.56 -6.89
C THR A 182 8.26 -11.63 -5.51
N TRP A 183 6.94 -11.53 -5.37
CA TRP A 183 6.28 -11.72 -4.08
C TRP A 183 6.65 -13.08 -3.45
N ARG A 184 6.69 -14.14 -4.25
CA ARG A 184 6.96 -15.51 -3.81
C ARG A 184 8.43 -15.79 -3.50
N ARG A 185 9.35 -14.84 -3.73
CA ARG A 185 10.78 -15.03 -3.45
C ARG A 185 11.04 -15.17 -1.96
N ASP A 186 11.99 -16.03 -1.62
CA ASP A 186 12.46 -16.19 -0.26
C ASP A 186 12.97 -14.87 0.32
N GLY A 187 12.65 -14.64 1.59
CA GLY A 187 12.97 -13.41 2.30
C GLY A 187 11.93 -12.30 2.14
N ASN A 188 10.92 -12.43 1.27
CA ASN A 188 9.78 -11.50 1.24
C ASN A 188 8.71 -11.90 2.28
N GLY A 189 7.73 -11.01 2.50
CA GLY A 189 6.62 -11.26 3.41
C GLY A 189 5.63 -10.09 3.41
N ALA A 190 4.49 -10.26 4.08
CA ALA A 190 3.49 -9.21 4.16
C ALA A 190 2.57 -9.42 5.35
N PHE A 191 2.02 -8.31 5.81
CA PHE A 191 0.93 -8.23 6.74
C PHE A 191 -0.15 -7.36 6.11
N ILE A 192 -1.19 -8.02 5.62
CA ILE A 192 -2.29 -7.43 4.87
C ILE A 192 -3.56 -7.53 5.71
N ASP A 193 -3.83 -6.49 6.51
CA ASP A 193 -5.00 -6.43 7.38
C ASP A 193 -6.25 -5.90 6.66
N SER A 194 -7.41 -6.09 7.28
CA SER A 194 -8.70 -5.59 6.80
C SER A 194 -9.10 -4.25 7.41
N CYS A 195 -8.30 -3.66 8.31
CA CYS A 195 -8.71 -2.47 9.06
C CYS A 195 -8.75 -1.24 8.17
N HIS A 196 -9.83 -0.46 8.22
CA HIS A 196 -9.98 0.74 7.38
C HIS A 196 -9.10 1.90 7.88
N MET A 197 -7.80 1.77 7.66
CA MET A 197 -6.77 2.67 8.16
C MET A 197 -5.78 3.04 7.05
N HIS A 198 -4.95 4.04 7.33
CA HIS A 198 -3.83 4.43 6.48
C HIS A 198 -2.67 4.79 7.43
N CYS A 199 -1.47 4.31 7.16
CA CYS A 199 -0.32 4.40 8.06
C CYS A 199 -0.47 3.66 9.39
N GLU A 200 -1.24 2.58 9.43
CA GLU A 200 -1.53 1.81 10.65
C GLU A 200 -0.26 1.37 11.39
N ALA A 201 0.80 0.98 10.69
CA ALA A 201 2.06 0.57 11.30
C ALA A 201 2.91 1.73 11.88
N GLN A 202 2.51 2.99 11.69
CA GLN A 202 3.10 4.17 12.34
C GLN A 202 2.29 4.66 13.55
N VAL A 203 1.14 4.04 13.82
CA VAL A 203 0.32 4.37 14.99
C VAL A 203 0.67 3.38 16.10
N ASP A 204 1.30 3.86 17.18
CA ASP A 204 1.84 3.02 18.27
C ASP A 204 0.85 1.95 18.77
N HIS A 205 -0.41 2.34 18.95
CA HIS A 205 -1.46 1.43 19.36
C HIS A 205 -1.70 0.35 18.30
N ALA A 206 -2.09 0.75 17.08
CA ALA A 206 -2.38 -0.17 15.99
C ALA A 206 -1.21 -1.11 15.69
N TRP A 207 0.02 -0.59 15.67
CA TRP A 207 1.26 -1.34 15.46
C TRP A 207 1.41 -2.54 16.42
N SER A 208 0.97 -2.36 17.66
CA SER A 208 1.10 -3.37 18.72
C SER A 208 -0.18 -4.17 18.99
N THR A 209 -1.33 -3.78 18.44
CA THR A 209 -2.63 -4.42 18.74
C THR A 209 -3.34 -5.03 17.54
N ILE A 210 -3.22 -4.46 16.34
CA ILE A 210 -3.82 -5.06 15.14
C ILE A 210 -3.13 -6.39 14.89
N ALA A 211 -3.93 -7.46 14.85
CA ALA A 211 -3.45 -8.82 14.74
C ALA A 211 -4.24 -9.63 13.71
N ILE A 212 -3.52 -10.50 12.99
CA ILE A 212 -4.08 -11.49 12.07
C ILE A 212 -3.68 -12.86 12.60
N GLY A 213 -4.66 -13.73 12.86
CA GLY A 213 -4.39 -15.05 13.44
C GLY A 213 -3.66 -15.00 14.78
N GLY A 214 -3.87 -13.94 15.57
CA GLY A 214 -3.21 -13.73 16.87
C GLY A 214 -1.78 -13.19 16.79
N VAL A 215 -1.25 -12.91 15.60
CA VAL A 215 0.08 -12.31 15.40
C VAL A 215 -0.10 -10.83 15.08
N THR A 216 0.55 -9.94 15.85
CA THR A 216 0.49 -8.49 15.62
C THR A 216 1.42 -8.06 14.48
N MET A 217 1.19 -6.88 13.89
CA MET A 217 2.12 -6.28 12.92
C MET A 217 3.56 -6.24 13.45
N GLN A 218 3.73 -5.80 14.71
CA GLN A 218 5.03 -5.77 15.37
C GLN A 218 5.69 -7.15 15.45
N GLN A 219 4.94 -8.18 15.84
CA GLN A 219 5.45 -9.54 15.94
C GLN A 219 5.81 -10.11 14.57
N ALA A 220 4.95 -9.90 13.57
CA ALA A 220 5.16 -10.38 12.20
C ALA A 220 6.43 -9.76 11.59
N LEU A 221 6.57 -8.42 11.63
CA LEU A 221 7.76 -7.74 11.13
C LEU A 221 9.02 -8.16 11.91
N SER A 222 8.94 -8.30 13.24
CA SER A 222 10.08 -8.73 14.07
C SER A 222 10.54 -10.13 13.73
N SER A 223 9.61 -11.06 13.49
CA SER A 223 9.90 -12.43 13.05
C SER A 223 10.59 -12.44 11.69
N TRP A 224 9.99 -11.77 10.69
CA TRP A 224 10.56 -11.65 9.35
C TRP A 224 11.91 -10.92 9.31
N TRP A 225 12.08 -9.87 10.11
CA TRP A 225 13.32 -9.12 10.17
C TRP A 225 14.46 -9.98 10.68
N LYS A 226 14.19 -10.92 11.60
CA LYS A 226 15.18 -11.84 12.15
C LYS A 226 15.49 -13.01 11.22
N SER A 227 14.52 -13.47 10.43
CA SER A 227 14.73 -14.55 9.45
C SER A 227 15.65 -14.13 8.31
N ASP A 228 16.40 -15.05 7.73
CA ASP A 228 17.28 -14.75 6.60
C ASP A 228 16.51 -14.83 5.29
N SER A 229 16.36 -16.04 4.74
CA SER A 229 15.68 -16.33 3.47
C SER A 229 14.57 -17.38 3.67
N ALA A 230 13.68 -17.15 4.63
CA ALA A 230 12.50 -18.01 4.82
C ALA A 230 11.53 -17.83 3.63
N ALA A 231 10.73 -18.86 3.33
CA ALA A 231 9.78 -18.75 2.23
C ALA A 231 8.77 -17.63 2.51
N ALA A 232 8.36 -16.87 1.48
CA ALA A 232 7.45 -15.74 1.67
C ALA A 232 6.14 -16.13 2.38
N SER A 233 5.65 -17.35 2.12
CA SER A 233 4.46 -17.91 2.77
C SER A 233 4.59 -18.06 4.29
N GLU A 234 5.80 -18.20 4.84
CA GLU A 234 6.03 -18.28 6.29
C GLU A 234 5.84 -16.91 6.98
N HIS A 235 5.88 -15.84 6.21
CA HIS A 235 5.78 -14.45 6.67
C HIS A 235 4.63 -13.71 5.98
N ALA A 236 3.65 -14.44 5.43
CA ALA A 236 2.48 -13.88 4.80
C ALA A 236 1.27 -13.99 5.73
N HIS A 237 0.74 -12.84 6.13
CA HIS A 237 -0.47 -12.73 6.94
C HIS A 237 -1.52 -11.96 6.14
N THR A 238 -2.67 -12.58 5.89
CA THR A 238 -3.78 -11.97 5.14
C THR A 238 -5.06 -12.11 5.93
N ASP A 239 -5.79 -11.02 6.06
CA ASP A 239 -6.96 -10.95 6.92
C ASP A 239 -8.26 -11.35 6.20
N CYS A 240 -9.35 -11.36 6.97
CA CYS A 240 -10.71 -11.66 6.53
C CYS A 240 -11.31 -10.59 5.59
N SER A 241 -12.49 -10.91 5.04
CA SER A 241 -13.35 -9.95 4.34
C SER A 241 -14.41 -9.40 5.29
N TYR A 242 -14.91 -8.19 5.03
CA TYR A 242 -15.97 -7.57 5.82
C TYR A 242 -17.28 -8.37 5.74
N ARG A 243 -18.06 -8.34 6.82
CA ARG A 243 -19.39 -8.95 6.88
C ARG A 243 -20.37 -8.11 6.08
N THR A 244 -21.04 -8.67 5.08
CA THR A 244 -21.98 -7.90 4.24
C THR A 244 -23.36 -7.73 4.87
N ALA A 245 -23.82 -8.72 5.64
CA ALA A 245 -25.20 -8.77 6.18
C ALA A 245 -25.30 -8.41 7.67
N ALA A 246 -24.20 -8.08 8.34
CA ALA A 246 -24.16 -7.81 9.77
C ALA A 246 -23.26 -6.63 10.10
N THR A 247 -23.69 -5.83 11.08
CA THR A 247 -22.90 -4.74 11.68
C THR A 247 -22.39 -5.15 13.07
N PRO A 248 -21.15 -4.80 13.47
CA PRO A 248 -20.20 -4.05 12.65
C PRO A 248 -19.75 -4.86 11.43
N HIS A 249 -19.56 -4.22 10.29
CA HIS A 249 -19.08 -4.84 9.06
C HIS A 249 -17.63 -5.32 9.22
N GLU A 250 -16.81 -4.60 10.01
CA GLU A 250 -15.45 -5.02 10.36
C GLU A 250 -15.41 -6.48 10.83
N CYS A 251 -14.54 -7.26 10.17
CA CYS A 251 -14.38 -8.68 10.45
C CYS A 251 -13.27 -8.95 11.46
N ASN A 252 -12.22 -8.13 11.45
CA ASN A 252 -11.12 -8.23 12.40
C ASN A 252 -11.44 -7.38 13.64
N PRO A 253 -11.66 -8.02 14.81
CA PRO A 253 -12.04 -7.31 16.03
C PRO A 253 -10.92 -6.41 16.60
N THR A 254 -9.69 -6.52 16.07
CA THR A 254 -8.55 -5.71 16.52
C THR A 254 -8.45 -4.33 15.85
N CYS A 255 -9.22 -4.09 14.78
CA CYS A 255 -9.25 -2.80 14.08
C CYS A 255 -9.82 -1.67 14.95
N SER A 256 -10.94 -1.96 15.62
CA SER A 256 -11.69 -1.02 16.46
C SER A 256 -11.28 -1.07 17.94
N ALA A 257 -10.10 -1.61 18.28
CA ALA A 257 -9.54 -1.45 19.61
C ALA A 257 -9.17 0.03 19.80
N LYS A 258 -10.15 0.84 20.21
CA LYS A 258 -10.01 2.28 20.39
C LYS A 258 -8.89 2.54 21.38
N SER A 259 -7.86 3.28 20.96
CA SER A 259 -7.08 4.09 21.87
C SER A 259 -8.07 4.96 22.64
N GLY A 260 -8.18 4.77 23.96
CA GLY A 260 -8.83 5.75 24.82
C GLY A 260 -8.29 7.13 24.48
N SER A 261 -9.17 8.11 24.32
CA SER A 261 -8.80 9.49 24.02
C SER A 261 -7.75 9.98 25.02
N VAL A 262 -6.48 10.01 24.61
CA VAL A 262 -5.47 10.84 25.28
C VAL A 262 -5.53 12.20 24.59
N TYR A 263 -6.39 13.06 25.12
CA TYR A 263 -6.25 14.49 24.91
C TYR A 263 -4.93 14.89 25.58
N PHE A 264 -3.91 15.22 24.79
CA PHE A 264 -2.82 16.03 25.29
C PHE A 264 -3.35 17.46 25.41
N VAL A 265 -3.54 17.91 26.66
CA VAL A 265 -3.63 19.33 27.02
C VAL A 265 -2.23 19.91 27.02
#